data_AF-A0A965LY39-F1
#
_entry.id   AF-A0A965LY39-F1
#
_cell.length_a   1.000
_cell.length_b   1.000
_cell.length_c   1.000
_cell.angle_alpha   90.00
_cell.angle_beta   90.00
_cell.angle_gamma   90.00
#
_symmetry.space_group_name_H-M   'P 1'
#
loop_
_entity.id
_entity.type
_entity.pdbx_description
1 polymer ?
#
loop_
_entity_poly.entity_id
_entity_poly.type
_entity_poly.pdbx_seq_one_letter_code
_entity_poly.pdbx_strand_id
1 'polypeptide(L)'
;MTAQTFSESWHRIAEARIGLLPSVQVQRQRFGGADWYVLQDRFTQRFFRLTPQAWRFVSRLSPRRSVDQAWREALEMFPAEAPSQHEVIQLLGQLHQSNLLYFRSEPDSVEIFDRYRQFKQRELYGKLLGFLYLRIPILNPNDWLNTIMPLIRAMVSVPAALIWLVVVAIGAKAALENLPQIADQTQGVLALDNLIWLYLCMAVMKVLHELAHAFVCKRFG
;
A
#
# COMPACT_ATOMS: atom_id res chain seq x y z
N MET A 1 -4.82 24.72 -3.69
CA MET A 1 -3.35 24.56 -3.63
C MET A 1 -2.83 24.67 -5.06
N THR A 2 -2.22 25.80 -5.39
CA THR A 2 -1.70 26.10 -6.73
C THR A 2 -0.46 25.26 -6.99
N ALA A 3 -0.62 24.14 -7.70
CA ALA A 3 0.51 23.39 -8.23
C ALA A 3 1.31 24.32 -9.15
N GLN A 4 2.60 24.46 -8.89
CA GLN A 4 3.50 25.25 -9.74
C GLN A 4 3.46 24.65 -11.16
N THR A 5 2.93 25.43 -12.11
CA THR A 5 2.78 25.01 -13.51
C THR A 5 4.11 24.70 -14.20
N PHE A 6 5.22 25.25 -13.68
CA PHE A 6 6.55 25.12 -14.24
C PHE A 6 7.49 24.34 -13.30
N SER A 7 8.14 23.31 -13.83
CA SER A 7 9.15 22.53 -13.08
C SER A 7 10.56 22.91 -13.54
N GLU A 8 11.49 23.10 -12.60
CA GLU A 8 12.92 23.30 -12.91
C GLU A 8 13.52 22.15 -13.74
N SER A 9 12.91 20.96 -13.71
CA SER A 9 13.37 19.78 -14.46
C SER A 9 12.75 19.66 -15.86
N TRP A 10 11.80 20.54 -16.23
CA TRP A 10 11.08 20.48 -17.51
C TRP A 10 12.01 20.59 -18.71
N HIS A 11 13.00 21.50 -18.65
CA HIS A 11 13.94 21.74 -19.75
C HIS A 11 14.67 20.47 -20.24
N ARG A 12 14.84 19.46 -19.38
CA ARG A 12 15.52 18.20 -19.74
C ARG A 12 14.61 17.16 -20.37
N ILE A 13 13.30 17.22 -20.09
CA ILE A 13 12.31 16.25 -20.58
C ILE A 13 11.53 16.83 -21.77
N ALA A 14 11.43 18.16 -21.87
CA ALA A 14 10.68 18.87 -22.90
C ALA A 14 11.03 18.42 -24.32
N GLU A 15 12.32 18.21 -24.60
CA GLU A 15 12.81 17.81 -25.92
C GLU A 15 12.82 16.29 -26.14
N ALA A 16 12.65 15.51 -25.06
CA ALA A 16 12.69 14.06 -25.13
C ALA A 16 11.61 13.52 -26.08
N ARG A 17 11.99 12.52 -26.88
CA ARG A 17 11.11 11.84 -27.83
C ARG A 17 10.76 10.46 -27.31
N ILE A 18 9.62 10.40 -26.65
CA ILE A 18 9.17 9.23 -25.89
C ILE A 18 7.90 8.67 -26.55
N GLY A 19 7.80 7.35 -26.61
CA GLY A 19 6.56 6.65 -26.97
C GLY A 19 6.32 5.44 -26.06
N LEU A 20 5.14 4.83 -26.16
CA LEU A 20 4.90 3.52 -25.54
C LEU A 20 5.65 2.43 -26.30
N LEU A 21 6.07 1.36 -25.61
CA LEU A 21 6.63 0.19 -26.29
C LEU A 21 5.57 -0.45 -27.21
N PRO A 22 5.96 -0.99 -28.38
CA PRO A 22 5.05 -1.73 -29.26
C PRO A 22 4.44 -2.98 -28.60
N SER A 23 5.08 -3.53 -27.56
CA SER A 23 4.57 -4.66 -26.79
C SER A 23 3.43 -4.31 -25.85
N VAL A 24 3.21 -3.01 -25.57
CA VAL A 24 2.17 -2.55 -24.65
C VAL A 24 0.80 -2.63 -25.32
N GLN A 25 -0.08 -3.45 -24.76
CA GLN A 25 -1.49 -3.44 -25.07
C GLN A 25 -2.24 -2.50 -24.12
N VAL A 26 -3.27 -1.85 -24.65
CA VAL A 26 -4.13 -0.95 -23.86
C VAL A 26 -5.53 -1.50 -23.84
N GLN A 27 -6.09 -1.66 -22.65
CA GLN A 27 -7.46 -2.08 -22.46
C GLN A 27 -8.23 -1.05 -21.63
N ARG A 28 -9.41 -0.65 -22.09
CA ARG A 28 -10.33 0.17 -21.29
C ARG A 28 -11.12 -0.76 -20.37
N GLN A 29 -11.15 -0.45 -19.08
CA GLN A 29 -11.90 -1.18 -18.06
C GLN A 29 -12.75 -0.21 -17.26
N ARG A 30 -13.96 -0.65 -16.87
CA ARG A 30 -14.84 0.13 -16.01
C ARG A 30 -14.87 -0.49 -14.62
N PHE A 31 -14.51 0.27 -13.61
CA PHE A 31 -14.47 -0.20 -12.22
C PHE A 31 -15.05 0.85 -11.29
N GLY A 32 -16.04 0.46 -10.46
CA GLY A 32 -16.69 1.38 -9.52
C GLY A 32 -17.38 2.57 -10.19
N GLY A 33 -17.91 2.40 -11.41
CA GLY A 33 -18.56 3.46 -12.18
C GLY A 33 -17.61 4.36 -12.99
N ALA A 34 -16.31 4.35 -12.70
CA ALA A 34 -15.29 5.14 -13.38
C ALA A 34 -14.55 4.36 -14.49
N ASP A 35 -14.11 5.07 -15.52
CA ASP A 35 -13.31 4.53 -16.62
C ASP A 35 -11.82 4.53 -16.27
N TRP A 36 -11.15 3.42 -16.58
CA TRP A 36 -9.71 3.24 -16.42
C TRP A 36 -9.10 2.69 -17.71
N TYR A 37 -7.86 3.08 -17.99
CA TYR A 37 -7.05 2.52 -19.08
C TYR A 37 -5.92 1.71 -18.48
N VAL A 38 -5.88 0.41 -18.78
CA VAL A 38 -4.86 -0.52 -18.29
C VAL A 38 -3.85 -0.76 -19.41
N LEU A 39 -2.62 -0.32 -19.18
CA LEU A 39 -1.46 -0.67 -19.99
C LEU A 39 -0.93 -2.02 -19.51
N GLN A 40 -0.81 -2.98 -20.42
CA GLN A 40 -0.25 -4.30 -20.16
C GLN A 40 0.91 -4.56 -21.10
N ASP A 41 2.09 -4.86 -20.57
CA ASP A 41 3.19 -5.37 -21.38
C ASP A 41 3.10 -6.90 -21.53
N ARG A 42 3.05 -7.38 -22.78
CA ARG A 42 2.88 -8.80 -23.10
C ARG A 42 4.03 -9.68 -22.60
N PHE A 43 5.22 -9.11 -22.43
CA PHE A 43 6.41 -9.88 -22.05
C PHE A 43 6.66 -9.90 -20.55
N THR A 44 6.37 -8.80 -19.85
CA THR A 44 6.68 -8.68 -18.41
C THR A 44 5.48 -8.91 -17.49
N GLN A 45 4.26 -9.11 -18.03
CA GLN A 45 3.01 -9.24 -17.25
C GLN A 45 2.81 -8.07 -16.26
N ARG A 46 3.40 -6.91 -16.55
CA ARG A 46 3.23 -5.69 -15.76
C ARG A 46 2.00 -4.95 -16.23
N PHE A 47 1.20 -4.51 -15.26
CA PHE A 47 -0.01 -3.74 -15.49
C PHE A 47 0.15 -2.35 -14.88
N PHE A 48 -0.22 -1.33 -15.64
CA PHE A 48 -0.24 0.05 -15.17
C PHE A 48 -1.59 0.67 -15.47
N ARG A 49 -2.22 1.29 -14.46
CA ARG A 49 -3.55 1.87 -14.59
C ARG A 49 -3.46 3.39 -14.73
N LEU A 50 -4.14 3.91 -15.73
CA LEU A 50 -4.24 5.33 -16.04
C LEU A 50 -5.67 5.80 -15.90
N THR A 51 -5.82 7.00 -15.35
CA THR A 51 -7.07 7.75 -15.45
C THR A 51 -7.30 8.17 -16.91
N PRO A 52 -8.55 8.48 -17.31
CA PRO A 52 -8.83 8.94 -18.67
C PRO A 52 -8.01 10.18 -19.07
N GLN A 53 -7.76 11.08 -18.12
CA GLN A 53 -6.98 12.30 -18.30
C GLN A 53 -5.50 11.96 -18.59
N ALA A 54 -4.90 11.09 -17.77
CA ALA A 54 -3.53 10.64 -17.96
C ALA A 54 -3.37 9.85 -19.27
N TRP A 55 -4.34 9.01 -19.62
CA TRP A 55 -4.34 8.27 -20.89
C TRP A 55 -4.36 9.20 -22.10
N ARG A 56 -5.14 10.29 -22.08
CA ARG A 56 -5.15 11.26 -23.19
C ARG A 56 -3.76 11.84 -23.45
N PHE A 57 -3.02 12.21 -22.40
CA PHE A 57 -1.66 12.68 -22.58
C PHE A 57 -0.74 11.56 -23.10
N VAL A 58 -0.77 10.38 -22.47
CA VAL A 58 0.11 9.25 -22.81
C VAL A 58 -0.12 8.73 -24.22
N SER A 59 -1.37 8.68 -24.69
CA SER A 59 -1.72 8.24 -26.05
C SER A 59 -1.21 9.19 -27.12
N ARG A 60 -0.82 10.41 -26.75
CA ARG A 60 -0.19 11.39 -27.66
C ARG A 60 1.33 11.26 -27.68
N LEU A 61 1.96 10.60 -26.72
CA LEU A 61 3.41 10.40 -26.77
C LEU A 61 3.79 9.62 -28.04
N SER A 62 4.75 10.13 -28.77
CA SER A 62 5.23 9.50 -30.00
C SER A 62 6.71 9.82 -30.19
N PRO A 63 7.54 8.86 -30.66
CA PRO A 63 8.95 9.09 -30.95
C PRO A 63 9.24 10.13 -32.06
N ARG A 64 8.19 10.63 -32.73
CA ARG A 64 8.26 11.63 -33.81
C ARG A 64 8.11 13.07 -33.32
N ARG A 65 7.63 13.28 -32.09
CA ARG A 65 7.42 14.61 -31.49
C ARG A 65 8.01 14.66 -30.09
N SER A 66 8.26 15.87 -29.60
CA SER A 66 8.78 16.05 -28.25
C SER A 66 7.67 15.96 -27.19
N VAL A 67 8.05 15.71 -25.95
CA VAL A 67 7.11 15.73 -24.81
C VAL A 67 6.45 17.11 -24.67
N ASP A 68 7.19 18.20 -24.89
CA ASP A 68 6.64 19.56 -24.80
C ASP A 68 5.56 19.80 -25.85
N GLN A 69 5.76 19.33 -27.09
CA GLN A 69 4.74 19.41 -28.14
C GLN A 69 3.49 18.61 -27.76
N ALA A 70 3.66 17.38 -27.29
CA ALA A 70 2.53 16.54 -26.85
C ALA A 70 1.78 17.16 -25.66
N TRP A 71 2.49 17.85 -24.76
CA TRP A 71 1.91 18.55 -23.61
C TRP A 71 1.13 19.80 -24.04
N ARG A 72 1.69 20.64 -24.93
CA ARG A 72 0.98 21.81 -25.48
C ARG A 72 -0.28 21.42 -26.23
N GLU A 73 -0.23 20.38 -27.06
CA GLU A 73 -1.41 19.85 -27.74
C GLU A 73 -2.49 19.37 -26.75
N ALA A 74 -2.07 18.73 -25.64
CA ALA A 74 -3.01 18.31 -24.59
C ALA A 74 -3.63 19.52 -23.86
N LEU A 75 -2.84 20.56 -23.62
CA LEU A 75 -3.28 21.81 -22.99
C LEU A 75 -4.25 22.60 -23.88
N GLU A 76 -3.99 22.67 -25.19
CA GLU A 76 -4.87 23.33 -26.16
C GLU A 76 -6.21 22.61 -26.32
N MET A 77 -6.18 21.28 -26.35
CA MET A 77 -7.38 20.47 -26.59
C MET A 77 -8.24 20.27 -25.34
N PHE A 78 -7.62 20.21 -24.15
CA PHE A 78 -8.31 19.98 -22.88
C PHE A 78 -7.74 20.86 -21.75
N PRO A 79 -7.92 22.20 -21.80
CA PRO A 79 -7.26 23.11 -20.86
C PRO A 79 -7.61 22.86 -19.38
N ALA A 80 -8.82 22.37 -19.09
CA ALA A 80 -9.25 22.07 -17.72
C ALA A 80 -8.76 20.71 -17.16
N GLU A 81 -8.32 19.80 -18.03
CA GLU A 81 -7.97 18.41 -17.68
C GLU A 81 -6.52 18.05 -18.06
N ALA A 82 -5.79 18.99 -18.67
CA ALA A 82 -4.41 18.78 -19.06
C ALA A 82 -3.52 18.65 -17.81
N PRO A 83 -2.64 17.63 -17.76
CA PRO A 83 -1.71 17.50 -16.65
C PRO A 83 -0.77 18.69 -16.61
N SER A 84 -0.42 19.15 -15.42
CA SER A 84 0.68 20.09 -15.21
C SER A 84 2.02 19.48 -15.62
N GLN A 85 3.05 20.30 -15.83
CA GLN A 85 4.40 19.81 -16.15
C GLN A 85 4.92 18.87 -15.06
N HIS A 86 4.63 19.14 -13.80
CA HIS A 86 5.02 18.28 -12.69
C HIS A 86 4.34 16.91 -12.76
N GLU A 87 3.04 16.86 -13.04
CA GLU A 87 2.29 15.62 -13.19
C GLU A 87 2.78 14.81 -14.41
N VAL A 88 3.12 15.47 -15.51
CA VAL A 88 3.76 14.82 -16.67
C VAL A 88 5.07 14.16 -16.28
N ILE A 89 5.95 14.87 -15.56
CA ILE A 89 7.24 14.32 -15.12
C ILE A 89 7.03 13.10 -14.21
N GLN A 90 6.11 13.19 -13.24
CA GLN A 90 5.78 12.07 -12.36
C GLN A 90 5.23 10.88 -13.15
N LEU A 91 4.30 11.12 -14.08
CA LEU A 91 3.67 10.10 -14.91
C LEU A 91 4.69 9.38 -15.79
N LEU A 92 5.56 10.13 -16.47
CA LEU A 92 6.64 9.56 -17.28
C LEU A 92 7.63 8.77 -16.40
N GLY A 93 7.93 9.24 -15.19
CA GLY A 93 8.77 8.53 -14.23
C GLY A 93 8.19 7.18 -13.82
N GLN A 94 6.88 7.12 -13.55
CA GLN A 94 6.19 5.88 -13.19
C GLN A 94 6.12 4.89 -14.37
N LEU A 95 5.87 5.38 -15.58
CA LEU A 95 5.85 4.55 -16.79
C LEU A 95 7.24 4.04 -17.16
N HIS A 96 8.29 4.84 -16.96
CA HIS A 96 9.69 4.42 -17.13
C HIS A 96 10.07 3.31 -16.14
N GLN A 97 9.75 3.47 -14.85
CA GLN A 97 10.00 2.42 -13.83
C GLN A 97 9.26 1.12 -14.14
N SER A 98 8.10 1.23 -14.77
CA SER A 98 7.29 0.08 -15.20
C SER A 98 7.81 -0.57 -16.49
N ASN A 99 8.84 0.01 -17.13
CA ASN A 99 9.42 -0.40 -18.41
C ASN A 99 8.41 -0.37 -19.57
N LEU A 100 7.53 0.64 -19.58
CA LEU A 100 6.47 0.81 -20.58
C LEU A 100 6.80 1.88 -21.63
N LEU A 101 7.94 2.58 -21.50
CA LEU A 101 8.35 3.67 -22.37
C LEU A 101 9.56 3.30 -23.23
N TYR A 102 9.47 3.67 -24.51
CA TYR A 102 10.52 3.61 -25.50
C TYR A 102 11.09 5.02 -25.73
N PHE A 103 12.42 5.14 -25.74
CA PHE A 103 13.15 6.38 -25.97
C PHE A 103 13.87 6.30 -27.30
N ARG A 104 13.66 7.30 -28.17
CA ARG A 104 14.44 7.44 -29.39
C ARG A 104 15.69 8.26 -29.09
N SER A 105 16.67 7.59 -28.47
CA SER A 105 18.08 7.94 -28.34
C SER A 105 18.46 9.43 -28.21
N GLU A 106 18.66 9.86 -26.96
CA GLU A 106 19.70 10.82 -26.57
C GLU A 106 20.32 10.31 -25.25
N PRO A 107 21.66 10.19 -25.14
CA PRO A 107 22.33 9.57 -23.99
C PRO A 107 21.95 10.16 -22.62
N ASP A 108 21.57 11.44 -22.58
CA ASP A 108 21.24 12.19 -21.36
C ASP A 108 19.83 11.91 -20.80
N SER A 109 18.94 11.29 -21.57
CA SER A 109 17.54 11.07 -21.14
C SER A 109 17.38 9.95 -20.09
N VAL A 110 18.36 9.05 -19.99
CA VAL A 110 18.34 7.90 -19.06
C VAL A 110 18.76 8.34 -17.65
N GLU A 111 19.72 9.27 -17.53
CA GLU A 111 20.18 9.80 -16.23
C GLU A 111 19.07 10.52 -15.44
N ILE A 112 18.09 11.10 -16.16
CA ILE A 112 16.94 11.82 -15.59
C ILE A 112 16.12 10.91 -14.66
N PHE A 113 15.95 9.64 -15.03
CA PHE A 113 15.16 8.69 -14.25
C PHE A 113 15.98 7.93 -13.21
N ASP A 114 17.30 7.83 -13.40
CA ASP A 114 18.19 7.21 -12.42
C ASP A 114 18.30 8.02 -11.12
N ARG A 115 18.24 9.36 -11.19
CA ARG A 115 18.17 10.19 -9.97
C ARG A 115 16.80 10.12 -9.28
N TYR A 116 15.70 9.94 -10.03
CA TYR A 116 14.39 9.64 -9.45
C TYR A 116 14.38 8.27 -8.73
N ARG A 117 15.12 7.28 -9.25
CA ARG A 117 15.36 5.98 -8.60
C ARG A 117 16.03 6.16 -7.24
N GLN A 118 17.01 7.06 -7.10
CA GLN A 118 17.67 7.36 -5.82
C GLN A 118 16.73 8.05 -4.82
N PHE A 119 15.86 8.96 -5.29
CA PHE A 119 14.84 9.60 -4.46
C PHE A 119 13.81 8.59 -3.92
N LYS A 120 13.34 7.67 -4.78
CA LYS A 120 12.47 6.56 -4.40
C LYS A 120 13.17 5.50 -3.54
N GLN A 121 14.46 5.23 -3.76
CA GLN A 121 15.22 4.34 -2.89
C GLN A 121 15.33 4.90 -1.47
N ARG A 122 15.50 6.22 -1.30
CA ARG A 122 15.45 6.85 0.03
C ARG A 122 14.06 6.73 0.68
N GLU A 123 12.98 6.85 -0.11
CA GLU A 123 11.61 6.57 0.35
C GLU A 123 11.39 5.08 0.69
N LEU A 124 11.97 4.17 -0.09
CA LEU A 124 11.96 2.73 0.14
C LEU A 124 12.81 2.30 1.35
N TYR A 125 13.93 2.97 1.60
CA TYR A 125 14.71 2.82 2.83
C TYR A 125 13.93 3.35 4.05
N GLY A 126 13.17 4.44 3.88
CA GLY A 126 12.15 4.86 4.85
C GLY A 126 11.05 3.81 5.06
N LYS A 127 10.67 3.06 4.02
CA LYS A 127 9.75 1.90 4.09
C LYS A 127 10.40 0.61 4.59
N LEU A 128 11.73 0.46 4.53
CA LEU A 128 12.49 -0.63 5.15
C LEU A 128 12.65 -0.40 6.66
N LEU A 129 12.66 0.86 7.13
CA LEU A 129 12.34 1.18 8.53
C LEU A 129 10.87 0.84 8.88
N GLY A 130 10.02 0.68 7.86
CA GLY A 130 8.70 0.03 7.93
C GLY A 130 8.73 -1.49 7.75
N PHE A 131 9.88 -2.17 7.82
CA PHE A 131 9.98 -3.65 7.84
C PHE A 131 9.22 -4.29 9.02
N LEU A 132 8.91 -3.52 10.07
CA LEU A 132 7.93 -3.91 11.09
C LEU A 132 6.48 -4.04 10.55
N TYR A 133 6.25 -3.71 9.28
CA TYR A 133 4.94 -3.72 8.63
C TYR A 133 4.92 -4.58 7.35
N LEU A 134 5.72 -5.65 7.32
CA LEU A 134 5.64 -6.66 6.26
C LEU A 134 4.39 -7.53 6.50
N ARG A 135 3.23 -7.08 5.99
CA ARG A 135 2.01 -7.89 5.92
C ARG A 135 2.22 -8.98 4.88
N ILE A 136 2.58 -10.19 5.31
CA ILE A 136 2.54 -11.39 4.48
C ILE A 136 1.11 -11.97 4.60
N PRO A 137 0.24 -11.87 3.57
CA PRO A 137 -1.11 -12.44 3.63
C PRO A 137 -1.02 -13.95 3.38
N ILE A 138 -0.61 -14.72 4.39
CA ILE A 138 -0.50 -16.19 4.28
C ILE A 138 -1.89 -16.85 4.25
N LEU A 139 -2.88 -16.24 4.92
CA LEU A 139 -4.27 -16.69 4.93
C LEU A 139 -5.20 -15.49 4.75
N ASN A 140 -6.31 -15.69 4.05
CA ASN A 140 -7.44 -14.77 4.06
C ASN A 140 -8.47 -15.28 5.08
N PRO A 141 -8.38 -14.90 6.38
CA PRO A 141 -9.28 -15.42 7.41
C PRO A 141 -10.68 -14.79 7.32
N ASN A 142 -10.93 -13.94 6.33
CA ASN A 142 -12.11 -13.10 6.26
C ASN A 142 -13.42 -13.93 6.10
N ASP A 143 -13.36 -15.06 5.39
CA ASP A 143 -14.51 -15.96 5.25
C ASP A 143 -14.84 -16.66 6.58
N TRP A 144 -13.82 -17.12 7.31
CA TRP A 144 -13.98 -17.70 8.65
C TRP A 144 -14.53 -16.67 9.65
N LEU A 145 -13.97 -15.45 9.65
CA LEU A 145 -14.45 -14.32 10.47
C LEU A 145 -15.90 -13.94 10.16
N ASN A 146 -16.33 -14.02 8.89
CA ASN A 146 -17.72 -13.78 8.51
C ASN A 146 -18.66 -14.85 9.07
N THR A 147 -18.24 -16.12 9.12
CA THR A 147 -19.03 -17.22 9.71
C THR A 147 -19.24 -17.05 11.22
N ILE A 148 -18.21 -16.61 11.95
CA ILE A 148 -18.28 -16.42 13.42
C ILE A 148 -18.75 -15.02 13.84
N MET A 149 -19.14 -14.17 12.87
CA MET A 149 -19.65 -12.82 13.12
C MET A 149 -20.76 -12.72 14.19
N PRO A 150 -21.78 -13.61 14.26
CA PRO A 150 -22.78 -13.52 15.32
C PRO A 150 -22.17 -13.74 16.72
N LEU A 151 -21.18 -14.63 16.84
CA LEU A 151 -20.46 -14.86 18.09
C LEU A 151 -19.58 -13.66 18.46
N ILE A 152 -18.87 -13.07 17.49
CA ILE A 152 -18.08 -11.84 17.69
C ILE A 152 -18.99 -10.70 18.18
N ARG A 153 -20.18 -10.55 17.62
CA ARG A 153 -21.16 -9.54 18.05
C ARG A 153 -21.67 -9.79 19.47
N ALA A 154 -21.84 -11.06 19.86
CA ALA A 154 -22.18 -11.40 21.24
C ALA A 154 -21.02 -11.11 22.21
N MET A 155 -19.79 -11.48 21.86
CA MET A 155 -18.60 -11.30 22.73
C MET A 155 -18.18 -9.84 22.90
N VAL A 156 -18.29 -9.01 21.87
CA VAL A 156 -17.90 -7.57 21.93
C VAL A 156 -19.11 -6.70 22.32
N SER A 157 -20.09 -7.27 23.04
CA SER A 157 -21.30 -6.55 23.46
C SER A 157 -21.16 -5.94 24.85
N VAL A 158 -21.97 -4.92 25.16
CA VAL A 158 -22.02 -4.32 26.51
C VAL A 158 -22.35 -5.35 27.60
N PRO A 159 -23.31 -6.28 27.41
CA PRO A 159 -23.54 -7.36 28.38
C PRO A 159 -22.32 -8.25 28.59
N ALA A 160 -21.59 -8.61 27.53
CA ALA A 160 -20.37 -9.41 27.66
C ALA A 160 -19.27 -8.68 28.43
N ALA A 161 -19.12 -7.36 28.23
CA ALA A 161 -18.19 -6.54 28.99
C ALA A 161 -18.55 -6.48 30.49
N LEU A 162 -19.84 -6.41 30.84
CA LEU A 162 -20.29 -6.46 32.23
C LEU A 162 -20.00 -7.82 32.88
N ILE A 163 -20.30 -8.91 32.18
CA ILE A 163 -19.98 -10.27 32.66
C ILE A 163 -18.47 -10.41 32.87
N TRP A 164 -17.66 -9.96 31.91
CA TRP A 164 -16.21 -9.96 32.02
C TRP A 164 -15.72 -9.18 33.24
N LEU A 165 -16.28 -7.99 33.48
CA LEU A 165 -15.90 -7.14 34.60
C LEU A 165 -16.21 -7.80 35.95
N VAL A 166 -17.35 -8.50 36.06
CA VAL A 166 -17.70 -9.29 37.25
C VAL A 166 -16.71 -10.43 37.46
N VAL A 167 -16.38 -11.17 36.41
CA VAL A 167 -15.42 -12.29 36.50
C VAL A 167 -14.03 -11.79 36.92
N VAL A 168 -13.57 -10.68 36.34
CA VAL A 168 -12.29 -10.05 36.71
C VAL A 168 -12.32 -9.56 38.16
N ALA A 169 -13.41 -8.96 38.62
CA ALA A 169 -13.53 -8.52 40.01
C ALA A 169 -13.48 -9.70 41.00
N ILE A 170 -14.14 -10.82 40.68
CA ILE A 170 -14.08 -12.05 41.48
C ILE A 170 -12.66 -12.63 41.48
N GLY A 171 -12.03 -12.71 40.31
CA GLY A 171 -10.65 -13.20 40.17
C GLY A 171 -9.64 -12.33 40.91
N ALA A 172 -9.76 -11.01 40.81
CA ALA A 172 -8.93 -10.06 41.55
C ALA A 172 -9.10 -10.20 43.06
N LYS A 173 -10.35 -10.35 43.54
CA LYS A 173 -10.63 -10.64 44.94
C LYS A 173 -9.95 -11.94 45.40
N ALA A 174 -10.12 -13.03 44.66
CA ALA A 174 -9.50 -14.32 44.98
C ALA A 174 -7.97 -14.25 44.96
N ALA A 175 -7.39 -13.48 44.03
CA ALA A 175 -5.95 -13.25 43.96
C ALA A 175 -5.44 -12.47 45.18
N LEU A 176 -6.15 -11.43 45.62
CA LEU A 176 -5.82 -10.66 46.82
C LEU A 176 -5.89 -11.52 48.09
N GLU A 177 -6.86 -12.42 48.18
CA GLU A 177 -7.03 -13.35 49.30
C GLU A 177 -5.91 -14.40 49.36
N ASN A 178 -5.35 -14.81 48.21
CA ASN A 178 -4.33 -15.87 48.11
C ASN A 178 -2.94 -15.35 47.67
N LEU A 179 -2.69 -14.04 47.82
CA LEU A 179 -1.45 -13.38 47.44
C LEU A 179 -0.16 -14.12 47.87
N PRO A 180 -0.05 -14.62 49.12
CA PRO A 180 1.18 -15.28 49.57
C PRO A 180 1.48 -16.56 48.80
N GLN A 181 0.44 -17.33 48.46
CA GLN A 181 0.56 -18.60 47.75
C GLN A 181 0.91 -18.38 46.28
N ILE A 182 0.40 -17.31 45.67
CA ILE A 182 0.72 -16.92 44.30
C ILE A 182 2.18 -16.47 44.20
N ALA A 183 2.65 -15.66 45.16
CA ALA A 183 4.03 -15.16 45.18
C ALA A 183 5.07 -16.29 45.26
N ASP A 184 4.79 -17.33 46.05
CA ASP A 184 5.68 -18.48 46.22
C ASP A 184 5.76 -19.33 44.93
N GLN A 185 4.62 -19.55 44.27
CA GLN A 185 4.55 -20.32 43.02
C GLN A 185 5.15 -19.57 41.82
N THR A 186 5.13 -18.23 41.81
CA THR A 186 5.73 -17.45 40.71
C THR A 186 7.25 -17.60 40.60
N GLN A 187 7.95 -18.02 41.66
CA GLN A 187 9.40 -18.24 41.61
C GLN A 187 9.79 -19.38 40.65
N GLY A 188 8.91 -20.38 40.48
CA GLY A 188 9.14 -21.50 39.56
C GLY A 188 8.81 -21.20 38.09
N VAL A 189 8.08 -20.11 37.80
CA VAL A 189 7.60 -19.82 36.43
C VAL A 189 8.75 -19.40 35.49
N LEU A 190 9.81 -18.80 36.04
CA LEU A 190 11.02 -18.40 35.30
C LEU A 190 12.12 -19.47 35.31
N ALA A 191 11.85 -20.65 35.87
CA ALA A 191 12.77 -21.77 35.78
C ALA A 191 12.99 -22.17 34.33
N LEU A 192 14.22 -22.56 33.98
CA LEU A 192 14.62 -22.93 32.63
C LEU A 192 13.77 -24.09 32.06
N ASP A 193 13.27 -24.97 32.91
CA ASP A 193 12.41 -26.10 32.53
C ASP A 193 11.01 -25.65 32.04
N ASN A 194 10.57 -24.47 32.48
CA ASN A 194 9.27 -23.90 32.09
C ASN A 194 9.35 -22.98 30.88
N LEU A 195 10.54 -22.77 30.31
CA LEU A 195 10.76 -21.82 29.22
C LEU A 195 9.92 -22.18 27.98
N ILE A 196 9.81 -23.48 27.65
CA ILE A 196 9.01 -23.96 26.51
C ILE A 196 7.53 -23.64 26.72
N TRP A 197 7.00 -23.91 27.91
CA TRP A 197 5.61 -23.61 28.26
C TRP A 197 5.35 -22.11 28.28
N LEU A 198 6.29 -21.31 28.77
CA LEU A 198 6.22 -19.86 28.75
C LEU A 198 6.14 -19.33 27.30
N TYR A 199 7.01 -19.81 26.41
CA TYR A 199 6.97 -19.42 24.99
C TYR A 199 5.69 -19.86 24.29
N LEU A 200 5.21 -21.07 24.56
CA LEU A 200 3.95 -21.55 24.00
C LEU A 200 2.78 -20.68 24.48
N CYS A 201 2.72 -20.38 25.77
CA CYS A 201 1.68 -19.53 26.35
C CYS A 201 1.74 -18.11 25.78
N MET A 202 2.93 -17.53 25.64
CA MET A 202 3.13 -16.23 24.98
C MET A 202 2.67 -16.25 23.51
N ALA A 203 2.98 -17.31 22.76
CA ALA A 203 2.55 -17.45 21.38
C ALA A 203 1.02 -17.55 21.28
N VAL A 204 0.38 -18.36 22.11
CA VAL A 204 -1.08 -18.49 22.18
C VAL A 204 -1.73 -17.17 22.56
N MET A 205 -1.23 -16.49 23.60
CA MET A 205 -1.74 -15.18 23.99
C MET A 205 -1.63 -14.16 22.86
N LYS A 206 -0.51 -14.16 22.12
CA LYS A 206 -0.33 -13.27 20.97
C LYS A 206 -1.35 -13.57 19.87
N VAL A 207 -1.57 -14.84 19.52
CA VAL A 207 -2.58 -15.23 18.53
C VAL A 207 -3.98 -14.76 18.97
N LEU A 208 -4.35 -14.98 20.23
CA LEU A 208 -5.63 -14.53 20.77
C LEU A 208 -5.75 -13.00 20.77
N HIS A 209 -4.67 -12.28 21.05
CA HIS A 209 -4.64 -10.81 21.03
C HIS A 209 -4.84 -10.25 19.62
N GLU A 210 -4.15 -10.81 18.63
CA GLU A 210 -4.33 -10.44 17.22
C GLU A 210 -5.76 -10.77 16.73
N LEU A 211 -6.32 -11.91 17.16
CA LEU A 211 -7.71 -12.26 16.89
C LEU A 211 -8.69 -11.28 17.54
N ALA A 212 -8.41 -10.83 18.78
CA ALA A 212 -9.22 -9.83 19.46
C ALA A 212 -9.21 -8.48 18.72
N HIS A 213 -8.04 -8.02 18.25
CA HIS A 213 -7.95 -6.84 17.38
C HIS A 213 -8.76 -7.05 16.10
N ALA A 214 -8.63 -8.21 15.46
CA ALA A 214 -9.40 -8.53 14.26
C ALA A 214 -10.92 -8.51 14.52
N PHE A 215 -11.39 -8.97 15.68
CA PHE A 215 -12.80 -8.96 16.07
C PHE A 215 -13.32 -7.53 16.30
N VAL A 216 -12.53 -6.69 16.99
CA VAL A 216 -12.88 -5.29 17.26
C VAL A 216 -12.89 -4.48 15.97
N CYS A 217 -11.85 -4.58 15.13
CA CYS A 217 -11.84 -3.98 13.79
C CYS A 217 -13.05 -4.51 13.00
N LYS A 218 -13.23 -5.82 12.83
CA LYS A 218 -14.34 -6.34 12.02
C LYS A 218 -15.74 -5.86 12.47
N ARG A 219 -15.94 -5.58 13.77
CA ARG A 219 -17.19 -5.00 14.30
C ARG A 219 -17.29 -3.48 14.12
N PHE A 220 -16.21 -2.74 14.27
CA PHE A 220 -16.19 -1.26 14.34
C PHE A 220 -15.50 -0.54 13.16
N GLY A 221 -14.69 -1.22 12.35
CA GLY A 221 -13.99 -0.75 11.14
C GLY A 221 -12.57 -1.30 10.94
#